data_AF-A0A7G9R0L4-F1
#
_entry.id   AF-A0A7G9R0L4-F1
#
_cell.length_a   1.000
_cell.length_b   1.000
_cell.length_c   1.000
_cell.angle_alpha   90.00
_cell.angle_beta   90.00
_cell.angle_gamma   90.00
#
_symmetry.space_group_name_H-M   'P 1'
#
loop_
_entity.id
_entity.type
_entity.pdbx_description
1 polymer ?
#
loop_
_entity_poly.entity_id
_entity_poly.type
_entity_poly.pdbx_seq_one_letter_code
_entity_poly.pdbx_strand_id
1 'polypeptide(L)'
;MPTYLISCPERHRHEVLQPMAAPLPPCPSCGGATHRVPAAVGLSGIAGLPPRPEQMPQTWRGTHEGNREYLGELRRTAEARRRVEERHPEVAGDTRPIIAHEGRYEGAPLRAGEPVGHGHTHGHTHGHGHSHGHGGAGGSPAGG
;
A
#
# COMPACT_ATOMS: atom_id res chain seq x y z
N MET A 1 24.42 -33.03 18.79
CA MET A 1 24.82 -33.35 17.40
C MET A 1 23.77 -32.74 16.48
N PRO A 2 24.14 -31.95 15.44
CA PRO A 2 23.17 -31.35 14.54
C PRO A 2 22.63 -32.37 13.52
N THR A 3 21.40 -32.13 13.05
CA THR A 3 20.79 -32.87 11.94
C THR A 3 20.87 -32.03 10.66
N TYR A 4 21.26 -32.65 9.56
CA TYR A 4 21.30 -32.02 8.24
C TYR A 4 20.41 -32.77 7.25
N LEU A 5 19.79 -32.03 6.34
CA LEU A 5 19.15 -32.60 5.15
C LEU A 5 20.21 -32.73 4.05
N ILE A 6 20.31 -33.90 3.44
CA ILE A 6 21.20 -34.18 2.31
C ILE A 6 20.40 -34.67 1.09
N SER A 7 20.92 -34.42 -0.10
CA SER A 7 20.34 -34.92 -1.36
C SER A 7 21.38 -35.45 -2.33
N CYS A 8 20.98 -36.41 -3.15
CA CYS A 8 21.77 -36.93 -4.27
C CYS A 8 21.30 -36.36 -5.63
N PRO A 9 22.03 -36.61 -6.75
CA PRO A 9 21.62 -36.18 -8.09
C PRO A 9 20.24 -36.68 -8.53
N GLU A 10 19.81 -37.84 -8.04
CA GLU A 10 18.46 -38.42 -8.29
C GLU A 10 17.36 -37.82 -7.41
N ARG A 11 17.68 -36.80 -6.61
CA ARG A 11 16.75 -36.05 -5.74
C ARG A 11 16.17 -36.84 -4.56
N HIS A 12 16.71 -38.00 -4.22
CA HIS A 12 16.43 -38.61 -2.92
C HIS A 12 16.91 -37.71 -1.79
N ARG A 13 16.08 -37.51 -0.77
CA ARG A 13 16.35 -36.63 0.38
C ARG A 13 16.35 -37.44 1.66
N HIS A 14 17.36 -37.22 2.49
CA HIS A 14 17.52 -37.94 3.75
C HIS A 14 18.04 -37.00 4.84
N GLU A 15 17.68 -37.29 6.08
CA GLU A 15 18.20 -36.60 7.25
C GLU A 15 19.35 -37.41 7.86
N VAL A 16 20.38 -36.70 8.31
CA VAL A 16 21.58 -37.30 8.89
C VAL A 16 22.02 -36.52 10.13
N LEU A 17 22.28 -37.27 11.21
CA LEU A 17 22.82 -36.75 12.47
C LEU A 17 24.34 -36.90 12.48
N GLN A 18 25.08 -35.81 12.23
CA GLN A 18 26.55 -35.85 12.16
C GLN A 18 27.18 -34.49 12.49
N PRO A 19 28.47 -34.40 12.89
CA PRO A 19 29.16 -33.11 13.00
C PRO A 19 29.38 -32.47 11.62
N MET A 20 29.53 -31.13 11.58
CA MET A 20 29.65 -30.37 10.34
C MET A 20 30.88 -30.75 9.49
N ALA A 21 31.97 -31.19 10.12
CA ALA A 21 33.21 -31.57 9.43
C ALA A 21 33.25 -33.03 8.97
N ALA A 22 32.26 -33.87 9.35
CA ALA A 22 32.24 -35.26 8.92
C ALA A 22 31.95 -35.38 7.41
N PRO A 23 32.56 -36.36 6.73
CA PRO A 23 32.22 -36.67 5.34
C PRO A 23 30.73 -37.04 5.23
N LEU A 24 30.12 -36.73 4.08
CA LEU A 24 28.71 -37.05 3.85
C LEU A 24 28.57 -38.52 3.45
N PRO A 25 27.58 -39.25 4.00
CA PRO A 25 27.34 -40.63 3.60
C PRO A 25 26.78 -40.70 2.16
N PRO A 26 26.99 -41.83 1.46
CA PRO A 26 26.33 -42.07 0.18
C PRO A 26 24.80 -42.13 0.38
N CYS A 27 24.07 -41.92 -0.71
CA CYS A 27 22.62 -42.02 -0.69
C CYS A 27 22.18 -43.45 -0.32
N PRO A 28 21.32 -43.64 0.70
CA PRO A 28 20.84 -44.97 1.07
C PRO A 28 19.92 -45.61 0.01
N SER A 29 19.35 -44.82 -0.91
CA SER A 29 18.45 -45.32 -1.96
C SER A 29 19.19 -45.74 -3.23
N CYS A 30 20.20 -44.98 -3.67
CA CYS A 30 20.89 -45.23 -4.95
C CYS A 30 22.43 -45.35 -4.85
N GLY A 31 23.01 -45.18 -3.66
CA GLY A 31 24.46 -45.23 -3.44
C GLY A 31 25.25 -44.03 -3.95
N GLY A 32 24.62 -43.09 -4.66
CA GLY A 32 25.28 -41.91 -5.21
C GLY A 32 25.81 -40.93 -4.17
N ALA A 33 26.76 -40.08 -4.59
CA ALA A 33 27.30 -39.00 -3.75
C ALA A 33 26.21 -38.00 -3.34
N THR A 34 26.29 -37.48 -2.12
CA THR A 34 25.31 -36.55 -1.55
C THR A 34 25.91 -35.18 -1.28
N HIS A 35 25.06 -34.16 -1.20
CA HIS A 35 25.41 -32.81 -0.77
C HIS A 35 24.40 -32.30 0.25
N ARG A 36 24.80 -31.33 1.09
CA ARG A 36 23.88 -30.69 2.05
C ARG A 36 22.89 -29.79 1.32
N VAL A 37 21.63 -29.87 1.72
CA VAL A 37 20.58 -28.97 1.25
C VAL A 37 20.60 -27.72 2.13
N PRO A 38 20.79 -26.51 1.57
CA PRO A 38 20.62 -25.27 2.32
C PRO A 38 19.21 -25.21 2.92
N ALA A 39 19.08 -24.74 4.16
CA ALA A 39 17.76 -24.48 4.73
C ALA A 39 17.02 -23.49 3.82
N ALA A 40 15.77 -23.81 3.47
CA ALA A 40 14.92 -22.84 2.79
C ALA A 40 14.70 -21.67 3.76
N VAL A 41 15.05 -20.46 3.35
CA VAL A 41 14.65 -19.25 4.08
C VAL A 41 13.15 -19.12 3.89
N GLY A 42 12.38 -19.55 4.89
CA GLY A 42 10.97 -19.21 4.97
C GLY A 42 10.87 -17.73 5.32
N LEU A 43 10.49 -16.89 4.36
CA LEU A 43 10.05 -15.52 4.65
C LEU A 43 8.69 -15.59 5.34
N SER A 44 8.68 -15.92 6.62
CA SER A 44 7.51 -15.74 7.49
C SER A 44 7.52 -14.29 8.02
N GLY A 45 6.35 -13.65 8.05
CA GLY A 45 6.22 -12.28 8.59
C GLY A 45 6.10 -11.15 7.57
N ILE A 46 6.06 -11.41 6.26
CA ILE A 46 5.62 -10.42 5.26
C ILE A 46 4.08 -10.36 5.29
N ALA A 47 3.52 -9.81 6.35
CA ALA A 47 2.09 -9.58 6.45
C ALA A 47 1.74 -8.37 5.57
N GLY A 48 1.26 -8.64 4.35
CA GLY A 48 0.66 -7.61 3.51
C GLY A 48 -0.68 -7.16 4.09
N LEU A 49 -0.86 -5.85 4.23
CA LEU A 49 -2.17 -5.31 4.60
C LEU A 49 -3.15 -5.56 3.45
N PRO A 50 -4.35 -6.14 3.70
CA PRO A 50 -5.37 -6.24 2.68
C PRO A 50 -5.66 -4.86 2.06
N PRO A 51 -6.02 -4.80 0.76
CA PRO A 51 -6.31 -3.54 0.08
C PRO A 51 -7.42 -2.77 0.78
N ARG A 52 -7.35 -1.45 0.70
CA ARG A 52 -8.40 -0.58 1.23
C ARG A 52 -9.68 -0.66 0.37
N PRO A 53 -10.86 -0.32 0.90
CA PRO A 53 -12.10 -0.32 0.14
C PRO A 53 -12.03 0.50 -1.15
N GLU A 54 -11.31 1.63 -1.14
CA GLU A 54 -11.18 2.52 -2.30
C GLU A 54 -10.34 1.88 -3.44
N GLN A 55 -9.54 0.87 -3.10
CA GLN A 55 -8.73 0.10 -4.06
C GLN A 55 -9.47 -1.14 -4.59
N MET A 56 -10.64 -1.46 -4.02
CA MET A 56 -11.50 -2.53 -4.52
C MET A 56 -12.18 -2.10 -5.82
N PRO A 57 -12.57 -3.03 -6.70
CA PRO A 57 -13.27 -2.69 -7.93
C PRO A 57 -14.58 -1.95 -7.66
N GLN A 58 -14.73 -0.76 -8.23
CA GLN A 58 -15.89 0.11 -8.08
C GLN A 58 -16.88 0.02 -9.26
N THR A 59 -16.66 -0.90 -10.21
CA THR A 59 -17.50 -1.04 -11.42
C THR A 59 -17.99 -2.46 -11.59
N TRP A 60 -19.15 -2.62 -12.24
CA TRP A 60 -19.72 -3.93 -12.58
C TRP A 60 -18.77 -4.81 -13.41
N ARG A 61 -18.06 -4.21 -14.37
CA ARG A 61 -17.06 -4.93 -15.15
C ARG A 61 -15.86 -5.33 -14.29
N GLY A 62 -15.45 -4.47 -13.35
CA GLY A 62 -14.39 -4.75 -12.40
C GLY A 62 -14.73 -5.87 -11.42
N THR A 63 -16.00 -6.16 -11.18
CA THR A 63 -16.46 -7.32 -10.41
C THR A 63 -16.66 -8.58 -11.25
N HIS A 64 -16.18 -8.58 -12.50
CA HIS A 64 -16.38 -9.67 -13.46
C HIS A 64 -17.85 -10.04 -13.63
N GLU A 65 -18.70 -9.02 -13.80
CA GLU A 65 -20.14 -9.19 -14.00
C GLU A 65 -20.80 -9.97 -12.86
N GLY A 66 -20.28 -9.77 -11.65
CA GLY A 66 -20.80 -10.44 -10.45
C GLY A 66 -20.42 -11.90 -10.34
N ASN A 67 -19.28 -12.33 -10.92
CA ASN A 67 -18.75 -13.67 -10.72
C ASN A 67 -18.72 -14.03 -9.22
N ARG A 68 -19.41 -15.11 -8.84
CA ARG A 68 -19.69 -15.44 -7.44
C ARG A 68 -18.43 -15.77 -6.66
N GLU A 69 -17.50 -16.50 -7.26
CA GLU A 69 -16.25 -16.92 -6.64
C GLU A 69 -15.37 -15.69 -6.35
N TYR A 70 -15.25 -14.80 -7.34
CA TYR A 70 -14.53 -13.54 -7.21
C TYR A 70 -15.16 -12.61 -6.16
N LEU A 71 -16.49 -12.44 -6.17
CA LEU A 71 -17.21 -11.68 -5.15
C LEU A 71 -17.00 -12.27 -3.74
N GLY A 72 -16.93 -13.60 -3.62
CA GLY A 72 -16.62 -14.28 -2.38
C GLY A 72 -15.22 -13.93 -1.84
N GLU A 73 -14.22 -13.85 -2.72
CA GLU A 73 -12.86 -13.42 -2.38
C GLU A 73 -12.79 -11.94 -1.98
N LEU A 74 -13.48 -11.07 -2.73
CA LEU A 74 -13.59 -9.65 -2.39
C LEU A 74 -14.19 -9.47 -1.00
N ARG A 75 -15.28 -10.18 -0.68
CA ARG A 75 -15.90 -10.13 0.65
C ARG A 75 -14.93 -10.54 1.74
N ARG A 76 -14.23 -11.67 1.57
CA ARG A 76 -13.22 -12.15 2.54
C ARG A 76 -12.10 -11.13 2.75
N THR A 77 -11.67 -10.47 1.68
CA THR A 77 -10.63 -9.44 1.70
C THR A 77 -11.09 -8.21 2.47
N ALA A 78 -12.31 -7.72 2.22
CA ALA A 78 -12.91 -6.60 2.93
C ALA A 78 -13.09 -6.90 4.43
N GLU A 79 -13.53 -8.11 4.78
CA GLU A 79 -13.64 -8.54 6.18
C GLU A 79 -12.27 -8.63 6.86
N ALA A 80 -11.24 -9.13 6.16
CA ALA A 80 -9.89 -9.19 6.69
C ALA A 80 -9.34 -7.78 6.95
N ARG A 81 -9.57 -6.83 6.03
CA ARG A 81 -9.24 -5.42 6.22
C ARG A 81 -9.91 -4.86 7.47
N ARG A 82 -11.23 -5.04 7.60
CA ARG A 82 -12.01 -4.54 8.74
C ARG A 82 -11.49 -5.08 10.07
N ARG A 83 -11.19 -6.38 10.15
CA ARG A 83 -10.63 -7.00 11.36
C ARG A 83 -9.26 -6.42 11.75
N VAL A 84 -8.46 -5.99 10.78
CA VAL A 84 -7.16 -5.34 11.04
C VAL A 84 -7.39 -3.92 11.56
N GLU A 85 -8.26 -3.14 10.91
CA GLU A 85 -8.56 -1.75 11.32
C GLU A 85 -9.27 -1.66 12.67
N GLU A 86 -10.16 -2.61 12.99
CA GLU A 86 -10.80 -2.71 14.32
C GLU A 86 -9.78 -2.95 15.44
N ARG A 87 -8.73 -3.73 15.15
CA ARG A 87 -7.66 -4.04 16.12
C ARG A 87 -6.61 -2.94 16.19
N HIS A 88 -6.38 -2.26 15.08
CA HIS A 88 -5.33 -1.26 14.87
C HIS A 88 -5.97 0.00 14.28
N PRO A 89 -6.61 0.84 15.10
CA PRO A 89 -7.25 2.07 14.62
C PRO A 89 -6.25 3.04 13.99
N GLU A 90 -4.96 2.95 14.32
CA GLU A 90 -3.88 3.74 13.72
C GLU A 90 -3.63 3.46 12.24
N VAL A 91 -4.02 2.27 11.74
CA VAL A 91 -3.96 1.96 10.29
C VAL A 91 -5.29 2.20 9.58
N ALA A 92 -6.36 2.42 10.33
CA ALA A 92 -7.63 2.85 9.76
C ALA A 92 -7.43 4.24 9.12
N GLY A 93 -7.93 4.41 7.90
CA GLY A 93 -7.98 5.74 7.28
C GLY A 93 -9.03 6.62 7.95
N ASP A 94 -9.23 7.81 7.40
CA ASP A 94 -10.39 8.62 7.78
C ASP A 94 -11.68 7.97 7.28
N THR A 95 -12.42 7.34 8.19
CA THR A 95 -13.69 6.65 7.93
C THR A 95 -14.91 7.54 8.18
N ARG A 96 -14.74 8.81 8.52
CA ARG A 96 -15.85 9.72 8.80
C ARG A 96 -16.72 9.87 7.54
N PRO A 97 -18.06 9.83 7.65
CA PRO A 97 -18.96 9.97 6.52
C PRO A 97 -18.72 11.27 5.75
N ILE A 98 -18.75 11.19 4.42
CA ILE A 98 -18.73 12.37 3.55
C ILE A 98 -20.12 13.00 3.57
N ILE A 99 -20.20 14.29 3.94
CA ILE A 99 -21.45 15.04 4.04
C ILE A 99 -21.66 16.00 2.86
N ALA A 100 -20.59 16.41 2.17
CA ALA A 100 -20.67 17.15 0.92
C ALA A 100 -19.46 16.83 0.02
N HIS A 101 -19.67 16.67 -1.27
CA HIS A 101 -18.63 16.32 -2.25
C HIS A 101 -18.81 17.02 -3.60
N GLU A 102 -19.79 17.93 -3.70
CA GLU A 102 -20.10 18.66 -4.92
C GLU A 102 -19.79 20.16 -4.74
N GLY A 103 -19.70 20.89 -5.86
CA GLY A 103 -19.45 22.32 -5.88
C GLY A 103 -18.12 22.69 -5.21
N ARG A 104 -18.17 23.51 -4.14
CA ARG A 104 -16.96 23.92 -3.39
C ARG A 104 -16.14 22.76 -2.83
N TYR A 105 -16.75 21.58 -2.67
CA TYR A 105 -16.13 20.38 -2.08
C TYR A 105 -15.75 19.32 -3.12
N GLU A 106 -15.81 19.64 -4.43
CA GLU A 106 -15.50 18.68 -5.50
C GLU A 106 -14.07 18.13 -5.41
N GLY A 107 -13.08 18.98 -5.11
CA GLY A 107 -11.68 18.57 -4.93
C GLY A 107 -11.32 18.10 -3.52
N ALA A 108 -12.17 18.36 -2.53
CA ALA A 108 -11.94 18.03 -1.14
C ALA A 108 -13.29 17.77 -0.44
N PRO A 109 -13.78 16.52 -0.44
CA PRO A 109 -15.06 16.18 0.16
C PRO A 109 -15.06 16.51 1.65
N LEU A 110 -16.09 17.25 2.09
CA LEU A 110 -16.30 17.58 3.49
C LEU A 110 -16.76 16.34 4.24
N ARG A 111 -16.05 16.01 5.32
CA ARG A 111 -16.40 14.89 6.20
C ARG A 111 -17.06 15.35 7.49
N ALA A 112 -17.82 14.46 8.10
CA ALA A 112 -18.50 14.71 9.37
C ALA A 112 -17.52 15.18 10.45
N GLY A 113 -17.86 16.24 11.17
CA GLY A 113 -17.03 16.82 12.22
C GLY A 113 -15.90 17.74 11.75
N GLU A 114 -15.74 17.96 10.43
CA GLU A 114 -14.83 18.98 9.92
C GLU A 114 -15.46 20.38 10.00
N PRO A 115 -14.67 21.42 10.33
CA PRO A 115 -15.16 22.78 10.38
C PRO A 115 -15.56 23.25 8.97
N VAL A 116 -16.80 23.70 8.85
CA VAL A 116 -17.35 24.30 7.61
C VAL A 116 -16.71 25.68 7.44
N GLY A 117 -15.55 25.77 6.81
CA GLY A 117 -14.88 27.06 6.63
C GLY A 117 -13.45 27.03 6.07
N HIS A 118 -12.75 25.90 6.11
CA HIS A 118 -11.37 25.83 5.62
C HIS A 118 -11.29 24.93 4.40
N GLY A 119 -11.83 25.43 3.28
CA GLY A 119 -11.34 24.97 1.99
C GLY A 119 -9.85 25.28 1.95
N HIS A 120 -9.01 24.27 2.06
CA HIS A 120 -7.59 24.38 1.76
C HIS A 120 -7.48 24.73 0.27
N THR A 121 -7.54 26.03 -0.01
CA THR A 121 -7.08 26.56 -1.27
C THR A 121 -5.58 26.29 -1.29
N HIS A 122 -5.14 25.31 -2.07
CA HIS A 122 -3.78 25.34 -2.60
C HIS A 122 -3.73 26.55 -3.53
N GLY A 123 -3.60 27.73 -2.94
CA GLY A 123 -3.44 28.99 -3.63
C GLY A 123 -2.08 28.98 -4.31
N HIS A 124 -2.04 28.61 -5.59
CA HIS A 124 -0.99 29.09 -6.47
C HIS A 124 -1.20 30.59 -6.64
N THR A 125 -0.54 31.38 -5.79
CA THR A 125 -0.46 32.84 -5.94
C THR A 125 0.48 33.15 -7.10
N HIS A 126 -0.03 33.21 -8.33
CA HIS A 126 0.64 33.96 -9.39
C HIS A 126 0.38 35.44 -9.17
N GLY A 127 1.30 36.09 -8.47
CA GLY A 127 1.39 37.54 -8.42
C GLY A 127 1.73 38.10 -9.81
N HIS A 128 0.73 38.55 -10.55
CA HIS A 128 0.92 39.50 -11.65
C HIS A 128 0.43 40.87 -11.18
N GLY A 129 1.33 41.58 -10.50
CA GLY A 129 1.21 43.01 -10.30
C GLY A 129 1.50 43.71 -11.62
N HIS A 130 0.45 44.17 -12.31
CA HIS A 130 0.60 45.19 -13.32
C HIS A 130 0.41 46.56 -12.68
N SER A 131 1.54 47.20 -12.41
CA SER A 131 1.64 48.62 -12.09
C SER A 131 1.43 49.46 -13.35
N HIS A 132 0.43 50.33 -13.37
CA HIS A 132 0.45 51.52 -14.21
C HIS A 132 0.45 52.75 -13.31
N GLY A 133 1.65 53.28 -13.10
CA GLY A 133 1.85 54.62 -12.61
C GLY A 133 1.63 55.62 -13.74
N HIS A 134 0.85 56.66 -13.47
CA HIS A 134 0.94 57.93 -14.17
C HIS A 134 1.12 59.03 -13.13
N GLY A 135 2.38 59.34 -12.86
CA GLY A 135 2.77 60.54 -12.14
C GLY A 135 3.12 61.66 -13.12
N GLY A 136 2.46 62.81 -12.93
CA GLY A 136 2.96 64.16 -13.21
C GLY A 136 2.82 64.64 -14.66
N ALA A 137 2.65 65.94 -14.95
CA ALA A 137 2.64 67.13 -14.12
C ALA A 137 2.05 68.29 -14.96
N GLY A 138 1.62 69.40 -14.33
CA GLY A 138 1.37 70.63 -15.10
C GLY A 138 0.38 71.64 -14.52
N GLY A 139 0.43 71.93 -13.22
CA GLY A 139 -0.15 73.15 -12.68
C GLY A 139 0.88 74.28 -12.76
N SER A 140 0.62 75.30 -13.57
CA SER A 140 1.31 76.60 -13.49
C SER A 140 0.27 77.70 -13.26
N PRO A 141 0.56 78.70 -12.40
CA PRO A 141 -0.35 79.80 -12.10
C PRO A 141 -0.02 81.07 -12.91
N ALA A 142 -1.03 81.85 -13.24
CA ALA A 142 -0.97 83.29 -13.56
C ALA A 142 -2.41 83.83 -13.36
N GLY A 143 -2.73 84.92 -12.65
CA GLY A 143 -1.98 86.15 -12.42
C GLY A 143 -2.64 87.27 -13.26
N GLY A 144 -3.49 88.10 -12.63
CA GLY A 144 -4.18 89.23 -13.24
C GLY A 144 -5.27 89.82 -12.33
#